data_AF-A0A6J8CEK7-F1
#
_entry.id   AF-A0A6J8CEK7-F1
#
_cell.length_a   1.000
_cell.length_b   1.000
_cell.length_c   1.000
_cell.angle_alpha   90.00
_cell.angle_beta   90.00
_cell.angle_gamma   90.00
#
_symmetry.space_group_name_H-M   'P 1'
#
loop_
_entity.id
_entity.type
_entity.pdbx_description
1 polymer ?
#
loop_
_entity_poly.entity_id
_entity_poly.type
_entity_poly.pdbx_seq_one_letter_code
_entity_poly.pdbx_strand_id
1 'polypeptide(L)'
;MNAEELLSEQIVENINIDDEASEVNGSFKKKKRERLSAVVAGGNSKQYLGKELQLSDIDKMTTEQINKLYCKYEARLGASNMSGLLPFFISIEIKNDNGIDVESLINTANRVIADKAIYKFRVTGEAKIIAIFEVEDDSVVNMVASDIMKRGSFNVTCIPLTSLDCWAHQLGFFPGEILPPQHKLFGKNVVWFAVSLDNHDMSSAKLEDVWKEKVTYMYDQRQKGEIEIEIFKVLGERRLYAFSCKKPYEDWGYNLGKFQIEDNLIKKSKLVTKL
;
A
#
# COMPACT_ATOMS: atom_id res chain seq x y z
N MET A 1 -18.43 -9.80 -12.36
CA MET A 1 -17.09 -9.24 -12.35
C MET A 1 -16.82 -8.71 -10.95
N ASN A 2 -15.94 -9.35 -10.19
CA ASN A 2 -15.63 -8.90 -8.82
C ASN A 2 -14.61 -7.72 -8.88
N ALA A 3 -14.45 -6.98 -7.78
CA ALA A 3 -13.53 -5.83 -7.73
C ALA A 3 -12.04 -6.23 -7.93
N GLU A 4 -11.65 -7.46 -7.58
CA GLU A 4 -10.31 -8.01 -7.83
C GLU A 4 -10.06 -8.31 -9.31
N GLU A 5 -11.11 -8.69 -10.05
CA GLU A 5 -11.08 -8.98 -11.47
C GLU A 5 -10.80 -7.68 -12.26
N LEU A 6 -11.50 -6.60 -11.91
CA LEU A 6 -11.31 -5.24 -12.44
C LEU A 6 -9.91 -4.67 -12.17
N LEU A 7 -9.39 -4.82 -10.94
CA LEU A 7 -8.02 -4.43 -10.57
C LEU A 7 -6.97 -5.22 -11.36
N SER A 8 -7.25 -6.49 -11.64
CA SER A 8 -6.32 -7.36 -12.36
C SER A 8 -6.28 -7.08 -13.87
N GLU A 9 -7.31 -6.45 -14.43
CA GLU A 9 -7.37 -6.05 -15.85
C GLU A 9 -6.68 -4.70 -16.07
N GLN A 10 -6.88 -3.71 -15.20
CA GLN A 10 -6.21 -2.39 -15.31
C GLN A 10 -4.68 -2.44 -15.15
N ILE A 11 -4.14 -3.43 -14.43
CA ILE A 11 -2.69 -3.63 -14.30
C ILE A 11 -2.09 -4.21 -15.59
N VAL A 12 -2.85 -4.96 -16.39
CA VAL A 12 -2.36 -5.66 -17.59
C VAL A 12 -2.22 -4.72 -18.79
N GLU A 13 -3.13 -3.76 -18.96
CA GLU A 13 -3.06 -2.81 -20.09
C GLU A 13 -1.85 -1.86 -20.02
N ASN A 14 -1.28 -1.64 -18.83
CA ASN A 14 -0.16 -0.70 -18.65
C ASN A 14 1.24 -1.33 -18.81
N ILE A 15 1.35 -2.65 -19.10
CA ILE A 15 2.63 -3.38 -19.21
C ILE A 15 2.89 -3.90 -20.64
N ASN A 16 2.16 -3.42 -21.64
CA ASN A 16 2.53 -3.65 -23.04
C ASN A 16 3.72 -2.76 -23.42
N ILE A 17 4.91 -3.18 -23.00
CA ILE A 17 6.18 -2.71 -23.54
C ILE A 17 6.54 -3.71 -24.64
N ASP A 18 6.48 -3.24 -25.89
CA ASP A 18 6.85 -4.01 -27.08
C ASP A 18 8.23 -4.67 -26.90
N ASP A 19 8.24 -5.98 -27.07
CA ASP A 19 9.27 -6.91 -26.58
C ASP A 19 10.01 -7.52 -27.78
N GLU A 20 10.86 -6.73 -28.45
CA GLU A 20 11.81 -7.24 -29.45
C GLU A 20 13.20 -6.58 -29.29
N ALA A 21 14.02 -7.15 -28.39
CA ALA A 21 15.48 -7.37 -28.55
C ALA A 21 16.22 -7.43 -27.20
N SER A 22 16.56 -8.63 -26.73
CA SER A 22 17.91 -9.00 -26.22
C SER A 22 17.86 -10.37 -25.51
N GLU A 23 18.93 -11.16 -25.65
CA GLU A 23 19.13 -12.45 -24.98
C GLU A 23 19.08 -12.37 -23.44
N VAL A 24 19.16 -11.16 -22.88
CA VAL A 24 19.04 -10.88 -21.45
C VAL A 24 17.61 -11.15 -20.93
N ASN A 25 16.57 -10.98 -21.76
CA ASN A 25 15.17 -11.18 -21.37
C ASN A 25 14.79 -12.66 -21.17
N GLY A 26 15.49 -13.60 -21.82
CA GLY A 26 15.22 -15.04 -21.67
C GLY A 26 15.49 -15.54 -20.24
N SER A 27 16.55 -15.02 -19.61
CA SER A 27 16.92 -15.39 -18.24
C SER A 27 15.86 -14.96 -17.22
N PHE A 28 15.29 -13.76 -17.40
CA PHE A 28 14.32 -13.21 -16.45
C PHE A 28 12.96 -13.91 -16.54
N LYS A 29 12.49 -14.20 -17.77
CA LYS A 29 11.26 -14.97 -18.01
C LYS A 29 11.34 -16.37 -17.37
N LYS A 30 12.51 -17.03 -17.49
CA LYS A 30 12.75 -18.33 -16.88
C LYS A 30 12.68 -18.29 -15.35
N LYS A 31 13.33 -17.30 -14.72
CA LYS A 31 13.32 -17.12 -13.26
C LYS A 31 11.91 -16.91 -12.69
N LYS A 32 11.05 -16.13 -13.36
CA LYS A 32 9.65 -15.92 -12.92
C LYS A 32 8.86 -17.23 -12.93
N ARG A 33 8.98 -18.02 -13.99
CA ARG A 33 8.34 -19.34 -14.09
C ARG A 33 8.86 -20.28 -13.01
N GLU A 34 10.18 -20.38 -12.83
CA GLU A 34 10.79 -21.21 -11.80
C GLU A 34 10.27 -20.88 -10.39
N ARG A 35 10.15 -19.59 -10.05
CA ARG A 35 9.61 -19.14 -8.77
C ARG A 35 8.13 -19.50 -8.60
N LEU A 36 7.29 -19.26 -9.61
CA LEU A 36 5.88 -19.66 -9.56
C LEU A 36 5.72 -21.18 -9.46
N SER A 37 6.53 -21.95 -10.19
CA SER A 37 6.57 -23.41 -10.09
C SER A 37 6.95 -23.86 -8.69
N ALA A 38 7.92 -23.22 -8.03
CA ALA A 38 8.28 -23.54 -6.65
C ALA A 38 7.13 -23.29 -5.67
N VAL A 39 6.39 -22.18 -5.82
CA VAL A 39 5.21 -21.86 -5.00
C VAL A 39 4.12 -22.92 -5.18
N VAL A 40 3.89 -23.34 -6.42
CA VAL A 40 2.91 -24.37 -6.77
C VAL A 40 3.33 -25.74 -6.22
N ALA A 41 4.59 -26.12 -6.41
CA ALA A 41 5.14 -27.37 -5.88
C ALA A 41 5.07 -27.44 -4.34
N GLY A 42 5.23 -26.31 -3.66
CA GLY A 42 5.06 -26.19 -2.21
C GLY A 42 3.60 -26.22 -1.73
N GLY A 43 2.61 -26.35 -2.62
CA GLY A 43 1.19 -26.37 -2.26
C GLY A 43 0.60 -25.01 -1.88
N ASN A 44 1.35 -23.92 -2.03
CA ASN A 44 0.95 -22.59 -1.55
C ASN A 44 0.33 -21.71 -2.65
N SER A 45 -0.03 -22.29 -3.80
CA SER A 45 -0.58 -21.55 -4.95
C SER A 45 -1.84 -20.75 -4.60
N LYS A 46 -2.76 -21.32 -3.82
CA LYS A 46 -3.95 -20.62 -3.34
C LYS A 46 -3.61 -19.39 -2.49
N GLN A 47 -2.66 -19.54 -1.57
CA GLN A 47 -2.23 -18.49 -0.64
C GLN A 47 -1.48 -17.35 -1.32
N TYR A 48 -0.65 -17.61 -2.34
CA TYR A 48 0.16 -16.56 -2.98
C TYR A 48 -0.38 -16.07 -4.32
N LEU A 49 -1.20 -16.88 -5.01
CA LEU A 49 -1.66 -16.60 -6.37
C LEU A 49 -3.18 -16.40 -6.45
N GLY A 50 -3.90 -16.68 -5.36
CA GLY A 50 -5.35 -16.53 -5.24
C GLY A 50 -6.14 -17.66 -5.91
N LYS A 51 -5.46 -18.69 -6.44
CA LYS A 51 -6.09 -19.86 -7.05
C LYS A 51 -5.20 -21.09 -6.90
N GLU A 52 -5.84 -22.25 -6.78
CA GLU A 52 -5.14 -23.53 -6.85
C GLU A 52 -4.65 -23.73 -8.29
N LEU A 53 -3.34 -23.95 -8.42
CA LEU A 53 -2.66 -24.22 -9.68
C LEU A 53 -1.85 -25.49 -9.56
N GLN A 54 -1.74 -26.21 -10.66
CA GLN A 54 -0.85 -27.35 -10.88
C GLN A 54 0.42 -26.87 -11.61
N LEU A 55 1.50 -27.64 -11.51
CA LEU A 55 2.75 -27.32 -12.25
C LEU A 55 2.51 -27.26 -13.76
N SER A 56 1.67 -28.15 -14.27
CA SER A 56 1.27 -28.20 -15.68
C SER A 56 0.51 -26.96 -16.15
N ASP A 57 -0.13 -26.23 -15.24
CA ASP A 57 -0.78 -24.95 -15.57
C ASP A 57 0.28 -23.88 -15.82
N ILE A 58 1.35 -23.82 -15.00
CA ILE A 58 2.44 -22.86 -15.15
C ILE A 58 3.18 -23.06 -16.48
N ASP A 59 3.39 -24.30 -16.90
CA ASP A 59 4.07 -24.60 -18.16
C ASP A 59 3.27 -24.13 -19.38
N LYS A 60 1.94 -24.23 -19.33
CA LYS A 60 1.03 -23.85 -20.42
C LYS A 60 0.72 -22.36 -20.47
N MET A 61 1.00 -21.60 -19.41
CA MET A 61 0.68 -20.18 -19.35
C MET A 61 1.49 -19.36 -20.35
N THR A 62 0.88 -18.32 -20.89
CA THR A 62 1.57 -17.30 -21.68
C THR A 62 2.49 -16.45 -20.79
N THR A 63 3.44 -15.73 -21.40
CA THR A 63 4.33 -14.82 -20.66
C THR A 63 3.56 -13.74 -19.90
N GLU A 64 2.47 -13.23 -20.47
CA GLU A 64 1.57 -12.26 -19.83
C GLU A 64 0.89 -12.85 -18.59
N GLN A 65 0.37 -14.09 -18.69
CA GLN A 65 -0.24 -14.79 -17.57
C GLN A 65 0.78 -15.06 -16.44
N ILE A 66 2.00 -15.46 -16.81
CA ILE A 66 3.11 -15.63 -15.86
C ILE A 66 3.46 -14.31 -15.19
N ASN A 67 3.59 -13.21 -15.94
CA ASN A 67 3.88 -11.90 -15.38
C ASN A 67 2.77 -11.46 -14.42
N LYS A 68 1.49 -11.62 -14.80
CA LYS A 68 0.34 -11.28 -13.96
C LYS A 68 0.35 -12.07 -12.63
N LEU A 69 0.62 -13.37 -12.68
CA LEU A 69 0.72 -14.20 -11.47
C LEU A 69 1.96 -13.89 -10.65
N TYR A 70 3.08 -13.59 -11.31
CA TYR A 70 4.31 -13.21 -10.64
C TYR A 70 4.17 -11.88 -9.90
N CYS A 71 3.47 -10.90 -10.48
CA CYS A 71 3.14 -9.66 -9.80
C CYS A 71 2.23 -9.90 -8.58
N LYS A 72 1.25 -10.81 -8.67
CA LYS A 72 0.43 -11.20 -7.50
C LYS A 72 1.27 -11.88 -6.41
N TYR A 73 2.16 -12.77 -6.82
CA TYR A 73 3.12 -13.45 -5.95
C TYR A 73 4.02 -12.45 -5.24
N GLU A 74 4.67 -11.53 -5.94
CA GLU A 74 5.54 -10.49 -5.37
C GLU A 74 4.77 -9.48 -4.52
N ALA A 75 3.52 -9.17 -4.87
CA ALA A 75 2.65 -8.33 -4.04
C ALA A 75 2.33 -9.03 -2.71
N ARG A 76 2.01 -10.33 -2.75
CA ARG A 76 1.74 -11.12 -1.53
C ARG A 76 2.99 -11.44 -0.74
N LEU A 77 4.10 -11.78 -1.38
CA LEU A 77 5.40 -11.99 -0.74
C LEU A 77 5.94 -10.70 -0.14
N GLY A 78 5.88 -9.59 -0.87
CA GLY A 78 6.27 -8.29 -0.35
C GLY A 78 5.51 -8.01 0.94
N ALA A 79 4.20 -8.29 0.98
CA ALA A 79 3.40 -8.12 2.19
C ALA A 79 3.64 -9.20 3.27
N SER A 80 3.95 -10.45 2.92
CA SER A 80 4.12 -11.55 3.89
C SER A 80 5.54 -11.66 4.47
N ASN A 81 6.57 -11.18 3.77
CA ASN A 81 7.96 -11.55 4.07
C ASN A 81 8.60 -10.82 5.27
N MET A 82 7.89 -9.92 5.96
CA MET A 82 8.45 -9.25 7.14
C MET A 82 7.65 -9.47 8.43
N SER A 83 6.33 -9.69 8.34
CA SER A 83 5.48 -9.94 9.52
C SER A 83 4.40 -11.01 9.31
N GLY A 84 4.20 -11.52 8.09
CA GLY A 84 3.05 -12.35 7.74
C GLY A 84 1.71 -11.61 7.70
N LEU A 85 1.70 -10.30 7.94
CA LEU A 85 0.51 -9.46 7.99
C LEU A 85 0.44 -8.51 6.79
N LEU A 86 -0.76 -8.36 6.25
CA LEU A 86 -1.12 -7.49 5.15
C LEU A 86 -1.61 -6.15 5.69
N PRO A 87 -0.95 -5.02 5.35
CA PRO A 87 -1.43 -3.72 5.79
C PRO A 87 -2.63 -3.26 4.95
N PHE A 88 -3.66 -2.72 5.60
CA PHE A 88 -4.84 -2.15 4.95
C PHE A 88 -5.12 -0.74 5.46
N PHE A 89 -5.42 0.19 4.56
CA PHE A 89 -5.97 1.49 4.89
C PHE A 89 -7.48 1.41 4.93
N ILE A 90 -8.08 1.82 6.05
CA ILE A 90 -9.52 1.92 6.22
C ILE A 90 -9.90 3.38 6.38
N SER A 91 -10.81 3.86 5.54
CA SER A 91 -11.42 5.19 5.63
C SER A 91 -12.89 5.03 5.97
N ILE A 92 -13.31 5.60 7.10
CA ILE A 92 -14.69 5.57 7.60
C ILE A 92 -15.20 7.01 7.57
N GLU A 93 -16.11 7.29 6.65
CA GLU A 93 -16.76 8.59 6.52
C GLU A 93 -18.21 8.49 7.00
N ILE A 94 -18.63 9.43 7.85
CA ILE A 94 -20.01 9.49 8.34
C ILE A 94 -20.83 10.23 7.29
N LYS A 95 -21.93 9.62 6.84
CA LYS A 95 -22.86 10.24 5.90
C LYS A 95 -23.54 11.42 6.59
N ASN A 96 -23.52 12.57 5.94
CA ASN A 96 -24.09 13.80 6.49
C ASN A 96 -25.60 13.85 6.21
N ASP A 97 -26.37 13.09 6.99
CA ASP A 97 -27.83 13.23 7.02
C ASP A 97 -28.22 14.16 8.19
N ASN A 98 -29.21 15.04 7.96
CA ASN A 98 -29.61 16.04 8.94
C ASN A 98 -29.98 15.41 10.29
N GLY A 99 -29.40 15.95 11.38
CA GLY A 99 -29.72 15.52 12.76
C GLY A 99 -28.91 14.33 13.28
N ILE A 100 -27.89 13.88 12.56
CA ILE A 100 -26.99 12.83 13.03
C ILE A 100 -26.03 13.35 14.12
N ASP A 101 -25.96 12.63 15.23
CA ASP A 101 -24.92 12.81 16.24
C ASP A 101 -23.59 12.20 15.74
N VAL A 102 -22.80 13.05 15.08
CA VAL A 102 -21.49 12.69 14.53
C VAL A 102 -20.55 12.14 15.60
N GLU A 103 -20.58 12.68 16.82
CA GLU A 103 -19.64 12.28 17.87
C GLU A 103 -19.96 10.88 18.40
N SER A 104 -21.26 10.57 18.57
CA SER A 104 -21.70 9.21 18.92
C SER A 104 -21.31 8.19 17.85
N LEU A 105 -21.43 8.55 16.56
CA LEU A 105 -21.01 7.66 15.46
C LEU A 105 -19.48 7.51 15.37
N ILE A 106 -18.70 8.57 15.58
CA ILE A 106 -17.23 8.49 15.68
C ILE A 106 -16.84 7.52 16.79
N ASN A 107 -17.45 7.66 17.98
CA ASN A 107 -17.18 6.78 19.11
C ASN A 107 -17.58 5.33 18.83
N THR A 108 -18.69 5.13 18.13
CA THR A 108 -19.15 3.79 17.71
C THR A 108 -18.15 3.15 16.75
N ALA A 109 -17.72 3.86 15.72
CA ALA A 109 -16.72 3.37 14.78
C ALA A 109 -15.36 3.12 15.46
N ASN A 110 -14.90 4.02 16.34
CA ASN A 110 -13.65 3.89 17.08
C ASN A 110 -13.64 2.61 17.92
N ARG A 111 -14.75 2.28 18.61
CA ARG A 111 -14.88 1.05 19.40
C ARG A 111 -14.71 -0.21 18.56
N VAL A 112 -15.21 -0.23 17.33
CA VAL A 112 -15.11 -1.41 16.44
C VAL A 112 -13.67 -1.65 15.97
N ILE A 113 -12.91 -0.57 15.76
CA ILE A 113 -11.54 -0.65 15.22
C ILE A 113 -10.45 -0.64 16.31
N ALA A 114 -10.81 -0.36 17.57
CA ALA A 114 -9.88 0.01 18.63
C ALA A 114 -8.72 -0.98 18.83
N ASP A 115 -9.02 -2.28 18.76
CA ASP A 115 -8.10 -3.37 19.11
C ASP A 115 -7.43 -3.99 17.87
N LYS A 116 -7.81 -3.54 16.67
CA LYS A 116 -7.39 -4.13 15.39
C LYS A 116 -6.50 -3.21 14.56
N ALA A 117 -6.60 -1.90 14.79
CA ALA A 117 -5.84 -0.91 14.05
C ALA A 117 -4.46 -0.67 14.70
N ILE A 118 -3.39 -0.73 13.92
CA ILE A 118 -2.05 -0.29 14.35
C ILE A 118 -1.97 1.23 14.43
N TYR A 119 -2.70 1.92 13.54
CA TYR A 119 -2.86 3.37 13.57
C TYR A 119 -4.32 3.72 13.40
N LYS A 120 -4.80 4.70 14.17
CA LYS A 120 -6.17 5.21 14.07
C LYS A 120 -6.18 6.71 14.34
N PHE A 121 -6.81 7.46 13.45
CA PHE A 121 -6.85 8.90 13.51
C PHE A 121 -8.22 9.46 13.12
N ARG A 122 -8.65 10.51 13.81
CA ARG A 122 -9.74 11.39 13.40
C ARG A 122 -9.18 12.45 12.46
N VAL A 123 -9.83 12.67 11.32
CA VAL A 123 -9.45 13.75 10.41
C VAL A 123 -10.01 15.07 10.93
N THR A 124 -9.15 16.06 11.16
CA THR A 124 -9.56 17.35 11.71
C THR A 124 -10.42 18.10 10.70
N GLY A 125 -11.61 18.54 11.14
CA GLY A 125 -12.57 19.27 10.30
C GLY A 125 -13.44 18.39 9.41
N GLU A 126 -13.30 17.06 9.48
CA GLU A 126 -14.11 16.11 8.71
C GLU A 126 -14.80 15.11 9.64
N ALA A 127 -16.00 14.65 9.28
CA ALA A 127 -16.71 13.58 9.97
C ALA A 127 -16.14 12.21 9.55
N LYS A 128 -14.83 12.04 9.78
CA LYS A 128 -14.03 10.97 9.17
C LYS A 128 -12.99 10.40 10.11
N ILE A 129 -12.86 9.07 10.09
CA ILE A 129 -11.80 8.30 10.73
C ILE A 129 -10.98 7.63 9.64
N ILE A 130 -9.68 7.59 9.82
CA ILE A 130 -8.77 6.78 9.02
C ILE A 130 -7.99 5.83 9.93
N ALA A 131 -7.69 4.64 9.45
CA ALA A 131 -6.95 3.65 10.20
C ALA A 131 -6.05 2.80 9.30
N ILE A 132 -4.97 2.28 9.88
CA ILE A 132 -4.13 1.25 9.27
C ILE A 132 -4.28 -0.01 10.10
N PHE A 133 -4.59 -1.11 9.42
CA PHE A 133 -4.72 -2.45 9.97
C PHE A 133 -3.56 -3.29 9.48
N GLU A 134 -3.12 -4.27 10.26
CA GLU A 134 -2.23 -5.34 9.80
C GLU A 134 -2.93 -6.66 10.11
N VAL A 135 -3.30 -7.40 9.06
CA VAL A 135 -4.15 -8.60 9.16
C VAL A 135 -3.56 -9.76 8.37
N GLU A 136 -3.79 -11.00 8.81
CA GLU A 136 -3.32 -12.18 8.07
C GLU A 136 -4.00 -12.31 6.71
N ASP A 137 -5.29 -11.95 6.64
CA ASP A 137 -6.11 -12.03 5.44
C ASP A 137 -7.17 -10.91 5.39
N ASP A 138 -7.70 -10.67 4.20
CA ASP A 138 -8.63 -9.57 3.92
C ASP A 138 -10.04 -9.78 4.49
N SER A 139 -10.42 -11.01 4.89
CA SER A 139 -11.72 -11.29 5.49
C SER A 139 -11.91 -10.54 6.82
N VAL A 140 -10.84 -10.33 7.59
CA VAL A 140 -10.88 -9.57 8.84
C VAL A 140 -11.29 -8.12 8.60
N VAL A 141 -10.74 -7.50 7.55
CA VAL A 141 -11.03 -6.12 7.17
C VAL A 141 -12.47 -6.00 6.65
N ASN A 142 -12.91 -6.95 5.82
CA ASN A 142 -14.28 -7.00 5.33
C ASN A 142 -15.32 -7.18 6.45
N MET A 143 -15.01 -8.03 7.44
CA MET A 143 -15.85 -8.21 8.63
C MET A 143 -15.95 -6.91 9.45
N VAL A 144 -14.84 -6.21 9.66
CA VAL A 144 -14.79 -4.92 10.37
C VAL A 144 -15.61 -3.86 9.63
N ALA A 145 -15.43 -3.75 8.31
CA ALA A 145 -16.21 -2.83 7.49
C ALA A 145 -17.71 -3.13 7.57
N SER A 146 -18.09 -4.41 7.49
CA SER A 146 -19.49 -4.85 7.63
C SER A 146 -20.07 -4.50 9.00
N ASP A 147 -19.32 -4.70 10.09
CA ASP A 147 -19.76 -4.38 11.45
C ASP A 147 -19.96 -2.86 11.64
N ILE A 148 -19.05 -2.03 11.12
CA ILE A 148 -19.19 -0.57 11.13
C ILE A 148 -20.46 -0.16 10.38
N MET A 149 -20.65 -0.63 9.15
CA MET A 149 -21.81 -0.28 8.32
C MET A 149 -23.15 -0.71 8.94
N LYS A 150 -23.19 -1.78 9.74
CA LYS A 150 -24.40 -2.22 10.45
C LYS A 150 -24.78 -1.32 11.62
N ARG A 151 -23.84 -0.53 12.15
CA ARG A 151 -24.01 0.28 13.36
C ARG A 151 -24.38 1.74 13.09
N GLY A 152 -24.46 2.16 11.83
CA GLY A 152 -24.87 3.52 11.47
C GLY A 152 -24.64 3.86 10.01
N SER A 153 -24.93 5.12 9.67
CA SER A 153 -24.77 5.66 8.33
C SER A 153 -23.30 5.97 8.02
N PHE A 154 -22.53 4.95 7.70
CA PHE A 154 -21.13 5.07 7.31
C PHE A 154 -20.91 4.77 5.82
N ASN A 155 -19.89 5.39 5.25
CA ASN A 155 -19.23 4.99 4.02
C ASN A 155 -17.85 4.46 4.40
N VAL A 156 -17.60 3.16 4.18
CA VAL A 156 -16.34 2.52 4.56
C VAL A 156 -15.60 2.11 3.30
N THR A 157 -14.35 2.56 3.17
CA THR A 157 -13.45 2.18 2.09
C THR A 157 -12.25 1.45 2.67
N CYS A 158 -11.91 0.30 2.09
CA CYS A 158 -10.78 -0.52 2.48
C CYS A 158 -9.82 -0.63 1.29
N ILE A 159 -8.57 -0.24 1.50
CA ILE A 159 -7.56 -0.16 0.44
C ILE A 159 -6.35 -0.99 0.87
N PRO A 160 -5.95 -2.01 0.10
CA PRO A 160 -4.77 -2.81 0.43
C PRO A 160 -3.49 -1.99 0.21
N LEU A 161 -2.54 -2.15 1.14
CA LEU A 161 -1.27 -1.43 1.15
C LEU A 161 -0.10 -2.40 1.09
N THR A 162 1.09 -1.83 0.92
CA THR A 162 2.37 -2.45 1.26
C THR A 162 3.19 -1.43 2.03
N SER A 163 3.95 -1.87 3.04
CA SER A 163 4.81 -0.96 3.80
C SER A 163 5.96 -0.45 2.93
N LEU A 164 6.59 0.64 3.35
CA LEU A 164 7.78 1.16 2.69
C LEU A 164 8.87 0.10 2.55
N ASP A 165 9.10 -0.68 3.62
CA ASP A 165 10.16 -1.69 3.68
C ASP A 165 9.90 -2.82 2.65
N CYS A 166 8.66 -3.29 2.58
CA CYS A 166 8.21 -4.27 1.61
C CYS A 166 8.30 -3.75 0.17
N TRP A 167 7.89 -2.51 -0.05
CA TRP A 167 7.96 -1.89 -1.37
C TRP A 167 9.41 -1.66 -1.82
N ALA A 168 10.27 -1.23 -0.91
CA ALA A 168 11.70 -1.05 -1.16
C ALA A 168 12.34 -2.36 -1.65
N HIS A 169 12.02 -3.47 -0.98
CA HIS A 169 12.47 -4.80 -1.37
C HIS A 169 11.99 -5.19 -2.78
N GLN A 170 10.72 -4.92 -3.11
CA GLN A 170 10.16 -5.18 -4.45
C GLN A 170 10.87 -4.39 -5.55
N LEU A 171 11.35 -3.18 -5.25
CA LEU A 171 12.14 -2.37 -6.18
C LEU A 171 13.58 -2.90 -6.36
N GLY A 172 13.93 -4.03 -5.74
CA GLY A 172 15.28 -4.60 -5.77
C GLY A 172 16.26 -3.85 -4.88
N PHE A 173 15.77 -3.02 -3.96
CA PHE A 173 16.58 -2.32 -2.98
C PHE A 173 16.63 -3.14 -1.69
N PHE A 174 17.83 -3.57 -1.32
CA PHE A 174 18.12 -4.19 -0.03
C PHE A 174 18.92 -3.20 0.82
N PRO A 175 18.26 -2.40 1.66
CA PRO A 175 18.99 -1.57 2.61
C PRO A 175 19.47 -2.45 3.78
N GLY A 176 20.57 -3.18 3.61
CA GLY A 176 21.19 -3.95 4.69
C GLY A 176 20.20 -4.84 5.48
N GLU A 177 20.41 -4.96 6.79
CA GLU A 177 19.44 -5.59 7.70
C GLU A 177 18.17 -4.74 7.73
N ILE A 178 17.08 -5.33 7.22
CA ILE A 178 15.74 -4.76 7.31
C ILE A 178 15.41 -4.57 8.79
N LEU A 179 15.43 -3.32 9.25
CA LEU A 179 14.98 -3.02 10.60
C LEU A 179 13.46 -3.28 10.67
N PRO A 180 12.98 -3.91 11.76
CA PRO A 180 11.55 -4.12 11.93
C PRO A 180 10.81 -2.77 11.93
N PRO A 181 9.55 -2.73 11.45
CA PRO A 181 8.74 -1.53 11.51
C PRO A 181 8.71 -1.06 12.96
N GLN A 182 9.16 0.17 13.23
CA GLN A 182 9.27 0.59 14.63
C GLN A 182 7.90 0.91 15.24
N HIS A 183 6.84 1.07 14.42
CA HIS A 183 5.49 1.50 14.81
C HIS A 183 5.47 2.74 15.72
N LYS A 184 6.38 3.69 15.46
CA LYS A 184 6.62 4.86 16.29
C LYS A 184 6.00 6.09 15.66
N LEU A 185 4.68 6.20 15.71
CA LEU A 185 4.00 7.51 15.58
C LEU A 185 3.53 7.90 16.98
N PHE A 186 4.43 8.56 17.73
CA PHE A 186 4.23 8.94 19.13
C PHE A 186 3.58 10.32 19.31
N GLY A 187 3.48 11.12 18.24
CA GLY A 187 2.84 12.43 18.26
C GLY A 187 1.32 12.38 18.41
N LYS A 188 0.75 13.34 19.16
CA LYS A 188 -0.71 13.57 19.26
C LYS A 188 -1.29 14.12 17.95
N ASN A 189 -0.50 14.95 17.27
CA ASN A 189 -0.84 15.56 15.99
C ASN A 189 -0.03 14.86 14.92
N VAL A 190 -0.71 14.20 14.00
CA VAL A 190 -0.10 13.54 12.85
C VAL A 190 -0.62 14.25 11.61
N VAL A 191 0.24 14.45 10.62
CA VAL A 191 -0.19 14.92 9.31
C VAL A 191 -0.24 13.72 8.39
N TRP A 192 -1.39 13.54 7.75
CA TRP A 192 -1.61 12.52 6.73
C TRP A 192 -1.52 13.14 5.33
N PHE A 193 -0.77 12.48 4.46
CA PHE A 193 -0.61 12.84 3.06
C PHE A 193 -1.09 11.70 2.18
N ALA A 194 -1.89 12.03 1.17
CA ALA A 194 -2.17 11.17 0.04
C ALA A 194 -1.46 11.72 -1.19
N VAL A 195 -0.39 11.04 -1.60
CA VAL A 195 0.46 11.46 -2.72
C VAL A 195 0.06 10.67 -3.95
N SER A 196 -0.41 11.33 -5.01
CA SER A 196 -0.45 10.69 -6.33
C SER A 196 0.94 10.78 -6.97
N LEU A 197 1.36 9.69 -7.60
CA LEU A 197 2.63 9.57 -8.32
C LEU A 197 2.43 9.76 -9.83
N ASP A 198 1.26 10.26 -10.24
CA ASP A 198 0.94 10.53 -11.64
C ASP A 198 1.74 11.75 -12.15
N ASN A 199 2.93 11.48 -12.69
CA ASN A 199 3.61 12.40 -13.59
C ASN A 199 3.31 11.97 -15.02
N HIS A 200 2.43 12.72 -15.70
CA HIS A 200 1.99 12.40 -17.06
C HIS A 200 3.13 12.33 -18.08
N ASP A 201 4.27 12.96 -17.78
CA ASP A 201 5.43 13.04 -18.68
C ASP A 201 6.55 12.02 -18.37
N MET A 202 6.34 11.09 -17.43
CA MET A 202 7.36 10.10 -17.05
C MET A 202 6.95 8.67 -17.42
N SER A 203 7.89 7.95 -18.04
CA SER A 203 7.78 6.51 -18.22
C SER A 203 7.81 5.78 -16.88
N SER A 204 7.22 4.58 -16.82
CA SER A 204 7.21 3.75 -15.60
C SER A 204 8.62 3.49 -15.06
N ALA A 205 9.59 3.22 -15.94
CA ALA A 205 10.99 2.98 -15.55
C ALA A 205 11.63 4.21 -14.89
N LYS A 206 11.44 5.39 -15.46
CA LYS A 206 11.97 6.64 -14.90
C LYS A 206 11.32 6.95 -13.54
N LEU A 207 10.01 6.66 -13.42
CA LEU A 207 9.29 6.79 -12.16
C LEU A 207 9.87 5.85 -11.09
N GLU A 208 10.11 4.58 -11.43
CA GLU A 208 10.74 3.60 -10.53
C GLU A 208 12.13 4.05 -10.06
N ASP A 209 12.97 4.58 -10.94
CA ASP A 209 14.31 5.05 -10.57
C ASP A 209 14.27 6.25 -9.63
N VAL A 210 13.37 7.21 -9.88
CA VAL A 210 13.12 8.32 -8.95
C VAL A 210 12.67 7.76 -7.59
N TRP A 211 11.77 6.78 -7.56
CA TRP A 211 11.31 6.20 -6.31
C TRP A 211 12.38 5.43 -5.56
N LYS A 212 13.25 4.70 -6.26
CA LYS A 212 14.40 4.05 -5.61
C LYS A 212 15.23 5.08 -4.86
N GLU A 213 15.61 6.18 -5.52
CA GLU A 213 16.37 7.26 -4.88
C GLU A 213 15.65 7.82 -3.64
N LYS A 214 14.34 8.04 -3.73
CA LYS A 214 13.56 8.61 -2.61
C LYS A 214 13.36 7.64 -1.47
N VAL A 215 13.03 6.39 -1.77
CA VAL A 215 12.88 5.33 -0.78
C VAL A 215 14.21 5.14 -0.05
N THR A 216 15.34 5.14 -0.75
CA THR A 216 16.68 5.09 -0.15
C THR A 216 16.90 6.26 0.81
N TYR A 217 16.67 7.50 0.36
CA TYR A 217 16.82 8.67 1.23
C TYR A 217 15.94 8.57 2.49
N MET A 218 14.66 8.25 2.34
CA MET A 218 13.74 8.14 3.48
C MET A 218 14.16 7.02 4.43
N TYR A 219 14.65 5.89 3.90
CA TYR A 219 15.14 4.80 4.72
C TYR A 219 16.36 5.23 5.54
N ASP A 220 17.34 5.87 4.92
CA ASP A 220 18.55 6.39 5.59
C ASP A 220 18.20 7.38 6.71
N GLN A 221 17.27 8.29 6.44
CA GLN A 221 16.79 9.26 7.44
C GLN A 221 16.03 8.58 8.59
N ARG A 222 15.24 7.55 8.30
CA ARG A 222 14.52 6.76 9.32
C ARG A 222 15.50 6.00 10.20
N GLN A 223 16.55 5.39 9.63
CA GLN A 223 17.59 4.69 10.39
C GLN A 223 18.35 5.61 11.34
N LYS A 224 18.58 6.87 10.94
CA LYS A 224 19.19 7.90 11.79
C LYS A 224 18.26 8.43 12.88
N GLY A 225 16.97 8.07 12.85
CA GLY A 225 15.95 8.62 13.75
C GLY A 225 15.66 10.10 13.50
N GLU A 226 16.08 10.64 12.36
CA GLU A 226 15.92 12.06 12.01
C GLU A 226 14.46 12.36 11.61
N ILE A 227 13.80 11.37 11.00
CA ILE A 227 12.40 11.44 10.58
C ILE A 227 11.53 10.42 11.31
N GLU A 228 10.38 10.89 11.78
CA GLU A 228 9.29 10.07 12.33
C GLU A 228 8.18 10.05 11.28
N ILE A 229 8.26 9.09 10.36
CA ILE A 229 7.31 8.92 9.27
C ILE A 229 7.02 7.44 9.02
N GLU A 230 5.77 7.17 8.68
CA GLU A 230 5.33 5.87 8.19
C GLU A 230 4.73 6.05 6.81
N ILE A 231 5.21 5.24 5.86
CA ILE A 231 4.84 5.33 4.45
C ILE A 231 4.29 3.98 4.01
N PHE A 232 3.14 4.06 3.34
CA PHE A 232 2.44 2.94 2.77
C PHE A 232 2.20 3.18 1.30
N LYS A 233 2.50 2.19 0.48
CA LYS A 233 2.21 2.20 -0.95
C LYS A 233 0.89 1.51 -1.20
N VAL A 234 -0.02 2.19 -1.91
CA VAL A 234 -1.31 1.61 -2.29
C VAL A 234 -1.07 0.55 -3.36
N LEU A 235 -1.57 -0.67 -3.16
CA LEU A 235 -1.42 -1.73 -4.15
C LEU A 235 -2.24 -1.42 -5.41
N GLY A 236 -1.66 -1.67 -6.59
CA GLY A 236 -2.33 -1.46 -7.88
C GLY A 236 -2.47 -0.01 -8.34
N GLU A 237 -2.23 0.98 -7.48
CA GLU A 237 -2.36 2.40 -7.82
C GLU A 237 -1.02 3.13 -7.80
N ARG A 238 -0.86 4.22 -8.57
CA ARG A 238 0.26 5.15 -8.41
C ARG A 238 0.01 6.12 -7.26
N ARG A 239 -0.13 5.60 -6.04
CA ARG A 239 -0.45 6.39 -4.84
C ARG A 239 0.31 5.91 -3.60
N LEU A 240 0.67 6.87 -2.74
CA LEU A 240 1.24 6.66 -1.40
C LEU A 240 0.37 7.30 -0.33
N TYR A 241 0.33 6.67 0.84
CA TYR A 241 -0.08 7.29 2.09
C TYR A 241 1.12 7.48 2.99
N ALA A 242 1.29 8.69 3.53
CA ALA A 242 2.35 9.00 4.47
C ALA A 242 1.78 9.64 5.73
N PHE A 243 2.33 9.28 6.89
CA PHE A 243 1.91 9.75 8.20
C PHE A 243 3.13 10.25 8.95
N SER A 244 3.17 11.52 9.35
CA SER A 244 4.31 12.09 10.08
C SER A 244 3.87 12.92 11.29
N CYS A 245 4.64 12.82 12.38
CA CYS A 245 4.44 13.62 13.60
C CYS A 245 5.08 15.01 13.53
N LYS A 246 6.03 15.22 12.61
CA LYS A 246 6.61 16.54 12.32
C LYS A 246 5.84 17.15 11.15
N LYS A 247 5.67 18.48 11.14
CA LYS A 247 5.22 19.16 9.91
C LYS A 247 6.33 18.94 8.88
N PRO A 248 6.08 18.21 7.78
CA PRO A 248 7.15 17.95 6.81
C PRO A 248 7.61 19.25 6.14
N TYR A 249 6.83 20.33 6.20
CA TYR A 249 7.14 21.55 5.45
C TYR A 249 8.43 22.27 5.84
N GLU A 250 8.91 22.15 7.08
CA GLU A 250 10.14 22.86 7.49
C GLU A 250 11.41 22.12 7.07
N ASP A 251 11.39 20.78 6.99
CA ASP A 251 12.58 19.95 6.68
C ASP A 251 12.48 19.19 5.33
N TRP A 252 11.27 18.87 4.89
CA TRP A 252 11.01 18.06 3.68
C TRP A 252 10.79 18.90 2.44
N GLY A 253 10.21 20.10 2.57
CA GLY A 253 10.06 21.02 1.43
C GLY A 253 11.41 21.31 0.80
N TYR A 254 12.46 21.52 1.60
CA TYR A 254 13.80 21.76 1.06
C TYR A 254 14.45 20.54 0.38
N ASN A 255 14.17 19.31 0.82
CA ASN A 255 14.80 18.10 0.26
C ASN A 255 13.95 17.38 -0.80
N LEU A 256 12.62 17.53 -0.76
CA LEU A 256 11.68 17.09 -1.80
C LEU A 256 11.39 18.17 -2.85
N GLY A 257 11.61 19.46 -2.52
CA GLY A 257 11.37 20.63 -3.38
C GLY A 257 12.31 20.76 -4.59
N LYS A 258 13.26 19.84 -4.76
CA LYS A 258 13.87 19.61 -6.09
C LYS A 258 12.93 18.93 -7.08
N PHE A 259 11.74 18.55 -6.66
CA PHE A 259 10.70 17.98 -7.50
C PHE A 259 9.46 18.86 -7.36
N GLN A 260 8.79 19.19 -8.47
CA GLN A 260 7.55 20.00 -8.55
C GLN A 260 6.33 19.31 -7.89
N ILE A 261 6.51 18.67 -6.74
CA ILE A 261 5.48 17.97 -5.99
C ILE A 261 4.89 18.87 -4.89
N GLU A 262 5.55 19.99 -4.58
CA GLU A 262 5.20 20.85 -3.43
C GLU A 262 3.78 21.43 -3.51
N ASP A 263 3.37 22.03 -4.63
CA ASP A 263 2.08 22.75 -4.69
C ASP A 263 0.85 21.81 -4.62
N ASN A 264 0.95 20.61 -5.18
CA ASN A 264 -0.16 19.65 -5.20
C ASN A 264 -0.22 18.80 -3.93
N LEU A 265 0.92 18.54 -3.27
CA LEU A 265 0.96 17.86 -1.97
C LEU A 265 0.40 18.73 -0.86
N ILE A 266 0.73 20.03 -0.86
CA ILE A 266 0.25 20.99 0.14
C ILE A 266 -1.28 20.99 0.19
N LYS A 267 -1.93 21.04 -0.97
CA LYS A 267 -3.40 21.08 -1.08
C LYS A 267 -4.11 19.81 -0.60
N LYS A 268 -3.43 18.67 -0.57
CA LYS A 268 -4.02 17.37 -0.21
C LYS A 268 -3.61 16.85 1.17
N SER A 269 -2.78 17.61 1.90
CA SER A 269 -2.45 17.27 3.28
C SER A 269 -3.67 17.46 4.20
N LYS A 270 -3.81 16.56 5.17
CA LYS A 270 -4.88 16.61 6.17
C LYS A 270 -4.26 16.47 7.56
N LEU A 271 -4.64 17.38 8.46
CA LEU A 271 -4.31 17.23 9.87
C LEU A 271 -5.18 16.12 10.45
N VAL A 272 -4.57 15.19 11.17
CA VAL A 272 -5.28 14.10 11.83
C VAL A 272 -4.84 13.99 13.30
N THR A 273 -5.78 13.64 14.15
CA THR A 273 -5.56 13.51 15.60
C THR A 273 -5.70 12.04 15.99
N LYS A 274 -4.77 11.52 16.78
CA LYS A 274 -4.81 10.13 17.24
C LYS A 274 -6.06 9.89 18.10
N LEU A 275 -6.77 8.78 17.81
CA LEU A 275 -7.96 8.32 18.53
C LEU A 275 -7.64 7.24 19.56
#